data_AF-A0A524N2E6-F1
#
_entry.id   AF-A0A524N2E6-F1
#
_cell.length_a   1.000
_cell.length_b   1.000
_cell.length_c   1.000
_cell.angle_alpha   90.00
_cell.angle_beta   90.00
_cell.angle_gamma   90.00
#
_symmetry.space_group_name_H-M   'P 1'
#
loop_
_entity.id
_entity.type
_entity.pdbx_description
1 polymer ?
#
loop_
_entity_poly.entity_id
_entity_poly.type
_entity_poly.pdbx_seq_one_letter_code
_entity_poly.pdbx_strand_id
1 'polypeptide(L)'
;MGRKSLAEQLWERYFEEEKGNATWLVIYDFKDGKPPTKLYDNIKRIKAMAEDGELIQFSVYMTGDQRAAKAVRDLIRHYDGQVTVFWGELTEL
;
A
#
# COMPACT_ATOMS: atom_id res chain seq x y z
N MET A 1 -10.04 -7.79 23.65
CA MET A 1 -9.66 -7.69 22.23
C MET A 1 -8.30 -7.02 22.15
N GLY A 2 -7.35 -7.60 21.40
CA GLY A 2 -5.99 -7.04 21.29
C GLY A 2 -5.96 -5.70 20.54
N ARG A 3 -4.91 -4.90 20.76
CA ARG A 3 -4.71 -3.63 20.05
C ARG A 3 -4.49 -3.91 18.56
N LYS A 4 -5.35 -3.36 17.70
CA LYS A 4 -5.18 -3.44 16.23
C LYS A 4 -3.83 -2.88 15.82
N SER A 5 -3.17 -3.56 14.91
CA SER A 5 -1.95 -3.10 14.24
C SER A 5 -2.22 -1.86 13.39
N LEU A 6 -1.16 -1.11 13.07
CA LEU A 6 -1.28 0.06 12.18
C LEU A 6 -1.82 -0.34 10.80
N ALA A 7 -1.38 -1.49 10.26
CA ALA A 7 -1.88 -2.02 9.00
C ALA A 7 -3.41 -2.23 9.03
N GLU A 8 -3.93 -2.88 10.08
CA GLU A 8 -5.38 -3.10 10.23
C GLU A 8 -6.15 -1.78 10.35
N GLN A 9 -5.64 -0.83 11.12
CA GLN A 9 -6.28 0.50 11.27
C GLN A 9 -6.34 1.27 9.94
N LEU A 10 -5.27 1.20 9.14
CA LEU A 10 -5.22 1.87 7.83
C LEU A 10 -6.10 1.15 6.80
N TRP A 11 -6.16 -0.18 6.84
CA TRP A 11 -7.01 -0.97 5.96
C TRP A 11 -8.51 -0.69 6.20
N GLU A 12 -8.94 -0.73 7.47
CA GLU A 12 -10.33 -0.49 7.85
C GLU A 12 -10.83 0.92 7.51
N ARG A 13 -9.92 1.90 7.41
CA ARG A 13 -10.24 3.29 7.03
C ARG A 13 -10.88 3.39 5.64
N TYR A 14 -10.63 2.43 4.75
CA TYR A 14 -11.07 2.46 3.35
C TYR A 14 -12.10 1.38 3.02
N PHE A 15 -12.84 0.88 4.01
CA PHE A 15 -13.75 -0.26 3.84
C PHE A 15 -14.94 -0.01 2.88
N GLU A 16 -15.27 1.24 2.56
CA GLU A 16 -16.39 1.58 1.67
C GLU A 16 -16.00 1.68 0.18
N GLU A 17 -14.72 1.51 -0.17
CA GLU A 17 -14.29 1.76 -1.55
C GLU A 17 -14.46 0.55 -2.48
N GLU A 18 -14.86 0.78 -3.73
CA GLU A 18 -15.16 -0.28 -4.68
C GLU A 18 -13.91 -0.99 -5.20
N LYS A 19 -14.06 -2.30 -5.48
CA LYS A 19 -13.09 -3.06 -6.27
C LYS A 19 -13.32 -2.74 -7.74
N GLY A 20 -12.48 -1.87 -8.31
CA GLY A 20 -12.42 -1.61 -9.75
C GLY A 20 -11.43 -2.53 -10.46
N ASN A 21 -11.49 -2.57 -11.80
CA ASN A 21 -10.51 -3.28 -12.65
C ASN A 21 -9.23 -2.45 -12.91
N ALA A 22 -8.91 -1.49 -12.04
CA ALA A 22 -7.75 -0.63 -12.20
C ALA A 22 -6.53 -1.24 -11.50
N THR A 23 -5.35 -1.10 -12.10
CA THR A 23 -4.07 -1.34 -11.46
C THR A 23 -3.56 -0.05 -10.83
N TRP A 24 -3.18 -0.13 -9.56
CA TRP A 24 -2.61 0.96 -8.78
C TRP A 24 -1.12 0.74 -8.58
N LEU A 25 -0.34 1.81 -8.73
CA LEU A 25 1.08 1.84 -8.42
C LEU A 25 1.34 2.88 -7.32
N VAL A 26 1.92 2.43 -6.22
CA VAL A 26 2.36 3.26 -5.09
C VAL A 26 3.89 3.30 -5.12
N ILE A 27 4.43 4.42 -5.58
CA ILE A 27 5.88 4.66 -5.70
C ILE A 27 6.31 5.55 -4.53
N TYR A 28 7.34 5.14 -3.81
CA TYR A 28 7.77 5.86 -2.62
C TYR A 28 9.28 5.96 -2.44
N ASP A 29 9.69 7.00 -1.72
CA ASP A 29 11.09 7.27 -1.40
C ASP A 29 11.23 7.84 0.02
N PHE A 30 12.36 7.56 0.66
CA PHE A 30 12.68 8.02 2.01
C PHE A 30 13.95 8.87 1.95
N LYS A 31 13.79 10.18 1.80
CA LYS A 31 14.91 11.11 1.54
C LYS A 31 15.90 11.21 2.70
N ASP A 32 15.41 11.14 3.93
CA ASP A 32 16.21 11.36 5.14
C ASP A 32 16.68 10.05 5.81
N GLY A 33 16.57 8.90 5.13
CA GLY A 33 17.05 7.64 5.68
C GLY A 33 16.52 6.38 5.00
N LYS A 34 16.84 5.23 5.59
CA LYS A 34 16.32 3.95 5.10
C LYS A 34 14.88 3.75 5.59
N PRO A 35 14.01 3.11 4.77
CA PRO A 35 12.69 2.72 5.23
C PRO A 35 12.79 1.82 6.46
N PRO A 36 11.97 2.03 7.50
CA PRO A 36 12.01 1.19 8.69
C PRO A 36 11.57 -0.24 8.35
N THR A 37 12.21 -1.27 8.92
CA THR A 37 11.88 -2.69 8.64
C THR A 37 10.39 -3.00 8.85
N LYS A 38 9.77 -2.37 9.87
CA LYS A 38 8.34 -2.51 10.18
C LYS A 38 7.41 -2.05 9.05
N LEU A 39 7.89 -1.19 8.15
CA LEU A 39 7.14 -0.79 6.96
C LEU A 39 6.78 -2.02 6.14
N TYR A 40 7.77 -2.84 5.80
CA TYR A 40 7.58 -4.03 4.96
C TYR A 40 6.72 -5.08 5.64
N ASP A 41 6.81 -5.22 6.96
CA ASP A 41 5.91 -6.10 7.71
C ASP A 41 4.45 -5.63 7.63
N ASN A 42 4.20 -4.32 7.69
CA ASN A 42 2.87 -3.76 7.54
C ASN A 42 2.37 -3.84 6.09
N ILE A 43 3.23 -3.63 5.08
CA ILE A 43 2.86 -3.85 3.67
C ILE A 43 2.45 -5.32 3.44
N LYS A 44 3.20 -6.29 3.99
CA LYS A 44 2.85 -7.71 3.92
C LYS A 44 1.49 -8.01 4.55
N ARG A 45 1.15 -7.35 5.67
CA ARG A 45 -0.17 -7.47 6.31
C ARG A 45 -1.29 -6.87 5.45
N ILE A 46 -1.07 -5.68 4.88
CA ILE A 46 -2.05 -5.06 3.97
C ILE A 46 -2.29 -5.97 2.77
N LYS A 47 -1.23 -6.46 2.13
CA LYS A 47 -1.32 -7.46 1.06
C LYS A 47 -2.13 -8.69 1.48
N ALA A 48 -1.86 -9.25 2.65
CA ALA A 48 -2.58 -10.44 3.14
C ALA A 48 -4.07 -10.18 3.37
N MET A 49 -4.46 -8.97 3.82
CA MET A 49 -5.87 -8.60 4.00
C MET A 49 -6.57 -8.27 2.68
N ALA A 50 -5.84 -7.70 1.72
CA ALA A 50 -6.37 -7.41 0.39
C ALA A 50 -6.51 -8.66 -0.49
N GLU A 51 -5.77 -9.73 -0.15
CA GLU A 51 -5.54 -10.91 -1.00
C GLU A 51 -4.97 -10.52 -2.38
N ASP A 52 -4.29 -9.38 -2.44
CA ASP A 52 -3.82 -8.77 -3.67
C ASP A 52 -2.58 -7.87 -3.41
N GLY A 53 -1.82 -7.66 -4.49
CA GLY A 53 -0.72 -6.73 -4.57
C GLY A 53 0.65 -7.32 -4.24
N GLU A 54 1.67 -6.61 -4.68
CA GLU A 54 3.06 -7.05 -4.67
C GLU A 54 4.04 -5.89 -4.68
N LEU A 55 5.21 -6.12 -4.09
CA LEU A 55 6.35 -5.22 -4.25
C LEU A 55 7.09 -5.60 -5.53
N ILE A 56 6.78 -4.93 -6.64
CA ILE A 56 7.46 -5.16 -7.93
C ILE A 56 8.89 -4.60 -7.94
N GLN A 57 9.16 -3.62 -7.08
CA GLN A 57 10.49 -3.11 -6.77
C GLN A 57 10.57 -2.74 -5.28
N PHE A 58 11.77 -2.49 -4.76
CA PHE A 58 11.98 -2.11 -3.35
C PHE A 58 11.12 -0.91 -2.91
N SER A 59 10.92 0.04 -3.82
CA SER A 59 10.23 1.31 -3.62
C SER A 59 8.91 1.43 -4.41
N VAL A 60 8.39 0.29 -4.90
CA VAL A 60 7.18 0.28 -5.73
C VAL A 60 6.27 -0.87 -5.31
N TYR A 61 5.07 -0.54 -4.86
CA TYR A 61 4.00 -1.48 -4.57
C TYR A 61 2.92 -1.38 -5.65
N MET A 62 2.48 -2.51 -6.18
CA MET A 62 1.42 -2.63 -7.18
C MET A 62 0.25 -3.42 -6.60
N THR A 63 -0.98 -3.05 -6.93
CA THR A 63 -2.20 -3.76 -6.49
C THR A 63 -3.37 -3.40 -7.40
N GLY A 64 -4.29 -4.33 -7.65
CA GLY A 64 -5.61 -4.04 -8.21
C GLY A 64 -6.59 -3.45 -7.18
N ASP A 65 -6.31 -3.59 -5.88
CA ASP A 65 -7.16 -3.11 -4.80
C ASP A 65 -6.86 -1.64 -4.43
N GLN A 66 -7.83 -0.74 -4.70
CA GLN A 66 -7.71 0.68 -4.37
C GLN A 66 -7.52 0.94 -2.87
N ARG A 67 -8.14 0.12 -2.01
CA ARG A 67 -8.02 0.22 -0.56
C ARG A 67 -6.60 -0.10 -0.14
N ALA A 68 -6.01 -1.14 -0.73
CA ALA A 68 -4.63 -1.51 -0.46
C ALA A 68 -3.68 -0.38 -0.89
N ALA A 69 -3.88 0.21 -2.07
CA ALA A 69 -3.08 1.34 -2.55
C ALA A 69 -3.14 2.55 -1.58
N LYS A 70 -4.35 2.89 -1.11
CA LYS A 70 -4.55 3.99 -0.14
C LYS A 70 -3.95 3.67 1.23
N ALA A 71 -4.12 2.45 1.72
CA ALA A 71 -3.54 2.00 2.98
C ALA A 71 -2.01 2.03 2.93
N VAL A 72 -1.38 1.55 1.84
CA VAL A 72 0.07 1.62 1.67
C VAL A 72 0.54 3.08 1.55
N ARG A 73 -0.15 3.93 0.78
CA ARG A 73 0.17 5.37 0.71
C ARG A 73 0.22 6.03 2.09
N ASP A 74 -0.81 5.81 2.89
CA ASP A 74 -0.88 6.39 4.24
C ASP A 74 0.15 5.77 5.18
N LEU A 75 0.47 4.48 5.01
CA LEU A 75 1.55 3.82 5.73
C LEU A 75 2.92 4.42 5.39
N ILE A 76 3.21 4.71 4.12
CA ILE A 76 4.45 5.39 3.72
C ILE A 76 4.54 6.76 4.38
N ARG A 77 3.46 7.55 4.31
CA ARG A 77 3.40 8.89 4.94
C ARG A 77 3.58 8.82 6.44
N HIS A 78 3.05 7.79 7.10
CA HIS A 78 3.22 7.60 8.55
C HIS A 78 4.69 7.42 8.96
N TYR A 79 5.53 6.88 8.07
CA TYR A 79 6.96 6.73 8.29
C TYR A 79 7.79 7.86 7.65
N ASP A 80 7.15 9.01 7.38
CA ASP A 80 7.77 10.21 6.77
C ASP A 80 8.34 9.99 5.34
N GLY A 81 7.82 8.98 4.64
CA GLY A 81 8.15 8.73 3.24
C GLY A 81 7.38 9.64 2.28
N GLN A 82 8.03 10.00 1.17
CA GLN A 82 7.37 10.64 0.03
C GLN A 82 6.70 9.59 -0.82
N VAL A 83 5.50 9.86 -1.31
CA VAL A 83 4.71 8.89 -2.06
C VAL A 83 3.97 9.54 -3.22
N THR A 84 4.02 8.89 -4.37
CA THR A 84 3.21 9.20 -5.55
C THR A 84 2.37 7.98 -5.89
N VAL A 85 1.09 8.19 -6.22
CA VAL A 85 0.16 7.12 -6.56
C VAL A 85 -0.33 7.33 -7.98
N PHE A 86 -0.20 6.29 -8.80
CA PHE A 86 -0.76 6.22 -10.14
C PHE A 86 -1.86 5.15 -10.19
N TRP A 87 -2.76 5.29 -11.14
CA TRP A 87 -3.70 4.25 -11.51
C TRP A 87 -3.74 4.13 -13.03
N GLY A 88 -4.06 2.94 -13.52
CA GLY A 88 -4.21 2.67 -14.94
C GLY A 88 -4.85 1.33 -15.20
N GLU A 89 -4.97 0.96 -16.46
CA GLU A 89 -5.48 -0.34 -16.90
C GLU A 89 -4.29 -1.20 -17.34
N LEU A 90 -4.30 -2.49 -16.97
CA LEU A 90 -3.33 -3.43 -17.50
C LEU A 90 -3.70 -3.74 -18.95
N THR A 91 -2.77 -3.52 -19.88
CA THR A 91 -2.97 -3.79 -21.31
C THR A 91 -1.98 -4.84 -21.77
N GLU A 92 -2.42 -5.76 -22.62
CA GLU A 92 -1.53 -6.66 -23.36
C GLU A 92 -0.90 -5.87 -24.52
N LEU A 93 0.42 -5.92 -24.63
CA LEU A 93 1.18 -5.24 -25.69
C LEU A 93 1.37 -6.15 -26.91
#